data_AF-A0A1V4ZGZ8-F1
#
_entry.id   AF-A0A1V4ZGZ8-F1
#
_cell.length_a   1.000
_cell.length_b   1.000
_cell.length_c   1.000
_cell.angle_alpha   90.00
_cell.angle_beta   90.00
_cell.angle_gamma   90.00
#
_symmetry.space_group_name_H-M   'P 1'
#
loop_
_entity.id
_entity.type
_entity.pdbx_description
1 polymer ?
#
loop_
_entity_poly.entity_id
_entity_poly.type
_entity_poly.pdbx_seq_one_letter_code
_entity_poly.pdbx_strand_id
1 'polypeptide(L)'
;MKTPPIAMTALAALFILALAVPVLAQDPAYAGAAQTTEVTPANSPAPDPIGSFMGFFGLRHDIRERQAENRNLSQDLQANQQEIHRNWWENTGLFENILGNRQTVRSAQEDELALLRENVGLREDIRNIRLNIKENPGNKTAGLEQIAGDRDILRVNRQEIDTTHDSIHEVRNLSRENRSVIHENNQENIELRQENNATRSDIAGNRMQNQEDREQIRNGRKNGSE
;
A
#
# COMPACT_ATOMS: atom_id res chain seq x y z
N MET A 1 -22.49 -25.83 12.85
CA MET A 1 -21.07 -25.97 13.25
C MET A 1 -20.47 -24.58 13.34
N LYS A 2 -20.05 -24.14 14.54
CA LYS A 2 -19.50 -22.80 14.79
C LYS A 2 -17.98 -22.86 14.55
N THR A 3 -17.49 -22.18 13.52
CA THR A 3 -16.05 -21.93 13.33
C THR A 3 -15.56 -20.94 14.38
N PRO A 4 -14.43 -21.18 15.06
CA PRO A 4 -13.96 -20.30 16.12
C PRO A 4 -13.38 -18.99 15.55
N PRO A 5 -13.53 -17.84 16.26
CA PRO A 5 -13.09 -16.51 15.82
C PRO A 5 -11.56 -16.29 15.83
N ILE A 6 -10.76 -17.35 15.89
CA ILE A 6 -9.31 -17.28 16.10
C ILE A 6 -8.56 -16.93 14.80
N ALA A 7 -9.17 -17.16 13.63
CA ALA A 7 -8.52 -16.91 12.34
C ALA A 7 -8.42 -15.41 11.96
N MET A 8 -9.31 -14.55 12.47
CA MET A 8 -9.27 -13.10 12.17
C MET A 8 -8.26 -12.35 13.06
N THR A 9 -8.06 -12.77 14.31
CA THR A 9 -7.10 -12.14 15.23
C THR A 9 -5.65 -12.47 14.86
N ALA A 10 -5.38 -13.65 14.31
CA ALA A 10 -4.03 -14.03 13.89
C ALA A 10 -3.54 -13.24 12.66
N LEU A 11 -4.43 -12.87 11.73
CA LEU A 11 -4.10 -12.04 10.56
C LEU A 11 -3.87 -10.57 10.94
N ALA A 12 -4.63 -10.03 11.90
CA ALA A 12 -4.36 -8.71 12.46
C ALA A 12 -3.04 -8.66 13.24
N ALA A 13 -2.70 -9.72 13.99
CA ALA A 13 -1.43 -9.80 14.72
C ALA A 13 -0.21 -9.93 13.80
N LEU A 14 -0.32 -10.64 12.66
CA LEU A 14 0.76 -10.71 11.65
C LEU A 14 0.96 -9.38 10.91
N PHE A 15 -0.10 -8.59 10.71
CA PHE A 15 0.02 -7.24 10.13
C PHE A 15 0.65 -6.26 11.13
N ILE A 16 0.33 -6.37 12.43
CA ILE A 16 0.97 -5.57 13.48
C ILE A 16 2.43 -5.99 13.70
N LEU A 17 2.78 -7.28 13.57
CA LEU A 17 4.18 -7.73 13.70
C LEU A 17 5.06 -7.32 12.50
N ALA A 18 4.49 -7.16 11.31
CA ALA A 18 5.20 -6.59 10.16
C ALA A 18 5.33 -5.05 10.24
N LEU A 19 4.51 -4.39 11.07
CA LEU A 19 4.48 -2.93 11.26
C LEU A 19 5.11 -2.44 12.57
N ALA A 20 5.56 -3.36 13.44
CA ALA A 20 6.32 -3.07 14.64
C ALA A 20 7.79 -3.50 14.51
N VAL A 21 8.40 -3.32 13.33
CA VAL A 21 9.85 -3.12 13.30
C VAL A 21 10.09 -1.81 14.03
N PRO A 22 10.74 -1.85 15.21
CA PRO A 22 10.98 -0.64 15.95
C PRO A 22 11.88 0.26 15.10
N VAL A 23 11.76 1.55 15.38
CA VAL A 23 12.74 2.62 15.25
C VAL A 23 14.14 2.27 15.83
N LEU A 24 14.47 0.99 16.06
CA LEU A 24 15.79 0.49 16.46
C LEU A 24 16.05 -0.88 15.82
N ALA A 25 16.57 -0.86 14.60
CA ALA A 25 17.49 -1.89 14.12
C ALA A 25 18.67 -1.15 13.48
N GLN A 26 19.62 -0.75 14.32
CA GLN A 26 21.01 -0.68 13.88
C GLN A 26 21.36 -2.09 13.40
N ASP A 27 21.47 -2.29 12.09
CA ASP A 27 22.19 -3.43 11.55
C ASP A 27 23.66 -3.02 11.39
N PRO A 28 24.59 -3.62 12.15
CA PRO A 28 26.03 -3.42 12.02
C PRO A 28 26.56 -4.30 10.89
N ALA A 29 26.10 -4.10 9.66
CA ALA A 29 26.56 -4.90 8.52
C ALA A 29 26.36 -4.19 7.17
N TYR A 30 26.76 -2.93 7.07
CA TYR A 30 27.32 -2.39 5.83
C TYR A 30 28.66 -1.71 6.18
N ALA A 31 29.63 -2.56 6.49
CA ALA A 31 31.03 -2.22 6.42
C ALA A 31 31.47 -2.37 4.95
N GLY A 32 31.96 -1.27 4.37
CA GLY A 32 32.48 -1.21 3.00
C GLY A 32 31.56 -0.41 2.08
N ALA A 33 31.88 0.78 1.59
CA ALA A 33 33.16 1.46 1.53
C ALA A 33 33.01 2.89 2.06
N ALA A 34 33.78 3.23 3.10
CA ALA A 34 34.20 4.61 3.24
C ALA A 34 34.96 4.93 1.96
N GLN A 35 34.34 5.68 1.04
CA GLN A 35 35.13 6.44 0.09
C GLN A 35 35.90 7.45 0.94
N THR A 36 37.13 7.09 1.28
CA THR A 36 38.19 8.04 1.61
C THR A 36 38.32 8.96 0.41
N THR A 37 37.52 10.02 0.39
CA THR A 37 37.89 11.23 -0.33
C THR A 37 39.13 11.72 0.39
N GLU A 38 40.28 11.44 -0.24
CA GLU A 38 41.56 12.00 0.13
C GLU A 38 41.43 13.52 -0.01
N VAL A 39 41.00 14.19 1.06
CA VAL A 39 41.03 15.65 1.13
C VAL A 39 42.50 16.00 1.22
N THR A 40 43.10 16.26 0.07
CA THR A 40 44.41 16.89 0.00
C THR A 40 44.31 18.16 0.84
N PRO A 41 45.07 18.33 1.92
CA PRO A 41 45.08 19.59 2.64
C PRO A 41 45.58 20.63 1.66
N ALA A 42 44.69 21.55 1.26
CA ALA A 42 45.12 22.74 0.55
C ALA A 42 46.15 23.42 1.46
N ASN A 43 47.38 23.56 0.97
CA ASN A 43 48.43 24.32 1.64
C ASN A 43 47.86 25.69 2.00
N SER A 44 47.56 25.88 3.29
CA SER A 44 47.08 27.16 3.81
C SER A 44 48.18 28.21 3.59
N PRO A 45 47.94 29.27 2.81
CA PRO A 45 48.84 30.41 2.77
C PRO A 45 48.89 31.04 4.18
N ALA A 46 50.04 31.63 4.50
CA ALA A 46 50.26 32.38 5.74
C ALA A 46 49.10 33.36 6.05
N PRO A 47 48.82 33.64 7.35
CA PRO A 47 47.65 34.40 7.76
C PRO A 47 47.66 35.81 7.18
N ASP A 48 46.76 36.05 6.24
CA ASP A 48 46.46 37.39 5.73
C ASP A 48 45.34 38.00 6.61
N PRO A 49 45.64 39.02 7.44
CA PRO A 49 44.68 39.55 8.41
C PRO A 49 43.46 40.21 7.75
N ILE A 50 43.57 40.67 6.51
CA ILE A 50 42.43 41.25 5.77
C ILE A 50 41.60 40.14 5.08
N GLY A 51 42.25 39.10 4.55
CA GLY A 51 41.59 37.90 4.01
C GLY A 51 40.81 37.12 5.08
N SER A 52 41.31 37.09 6.31
CA SER A 52 40.67 36.42 7.46
C SER A 52 39.33 37.06 7.85
N PHE A 53 39.20 38.39 7.80
CA PHE A 53 37.93 39.08 8.07
C PHE A 53 36.85 38.74 7.03
N MET A 54 37.18 38.73 5.73
CA MET A 54 36.24 38.30 4.69
C MET A 54 35.89 36.82 4.80
N GLY A 55 36.84 35.96 5.19
CA GLY A 55 36.58 34.55 5.48
C GLY A 55 35.55 34.32 6.59
N PHE A 56 35.60 35.08 7.70
CA PHE A 56 34.60 34.95 8.77
C PHE A 56 33.20 35.40 8.36
N PHE A 57 33.07 36.42 7.51
CA PHE A 57 31.76 36.84 6.99
C PHE A 57 31.20 35.82 5.99
N GLY A 58 32.06 35.21 5.17
CA GLY A 58 31.72 34.07 4.31
C GLY A 58 31.16 32.89 5.11
N LEU A 59 31.92 32.35 6.07
CA LEU A 59 31.47 31.23 6.90
C LEU A 59 30.17 31.53 7.67
N ARG A 60 29.98 32.78 8.13
CA ARG A 60 28.73 33.21 8.77
C ARG A 60 27.54 33.28 7.81
N HIS A 61 27.79 33.65 6.56
CA HIS A 61 26.79 33.64 5.50
C HIS A 61 26.40 32.20 5.17
N ASP A 62 27.38 31.32 4.95
CA ASP A 62 27.18 29.90 4.61
C ASP A 62 26.41 29.16 5.72
N ILE A 63 26.73 29.45 7.00
CA ILE A 63 25.95 28.91 8.13
C ILE A 63 24.48 29.32 8.06
N ARG A 64 24.17 30.57 7.70
CA ARG A 64 22.77 31.04 7.60
C ARG A 64 22.06 30.40 6.41
N GLU A 65 22.75 30.28 5.29
CA GLU A 65 22.21 29.66 4.08
C GLU A 65 21.86 28.19 4.32
N ARG A 66 22.79 27.39 4.86
CA ARG A 66 22.52 25.99 5.26
C ARG A 66 21.45 25.87 6.34
N GLN A 67 21.31 26.87 7.22
CA GLN A 67 20.20 26.90 8.18
C GLN A 67 18.86 27.15 7.52
N ALA A 68 18.79 27.98 6.47
CA ALA A 68 17.58 28.18 5.69
C ALA A 68 17.24 26.93 4.87
N GLU A 69 18.23 26.34 4.21
CA GLU A 69 18.08 25.06 3.50
C GLU A 69 17.55 23.96 4.42
N ASN A 70 18.13 23.78 5.60
CA ASN A 70 17.65 22.81 6.59
C ASN A 70 16.18 23.00 6.99
N ARG A 71 15.65 24.23 6.94
CA ARG A 71 14.22 24.48 7.21
C ARG A 71 13.36 23.99 6.06
N ASN A 72 13.78 24.23 4.81
CA ASN A 72 13.08 23.74 3.63
C ASN A 72 13.09 22.21 3.62
N LEU A 73 14.26 21.60 3.80
CA LEU A 73 14.43 20.15 3.92
C LEU A 73 13.56 19.55 5.03
N SER A 74 13.40 20.25 6.16
CA SER A 74 12.51 19.80 7.23
C SER A 74 11.02 19.91 6.87
N GLN A 75 10.64 20.86 6.02
CA GLN A 75 9.26 20.98 5.50
C GLN A 75 8.98 19.85 4.50
N ASP A 76 9.92 19.55 3.62
CA ASP A 76 9.80 18.45 2.65
C ASP A 76 9.64 17.10 3.38
N LEU A 77 10.44 16.86 4.43
CA LEU A 77 10.27 15.70 5.30
C LEU A 77 8.86 15.60 5.92
N GLN A 78 8.25 16.74 6.25
CA GLN A 78 6.89 16.76 6.80
C GLN A 78 5.85 16.49 5.72
N ALA A 79 6.02 17.06 4.52
CA ALA A 79 5.14 16.82 3.38
C ALA A 79 5.14 15.32 3.00
N ASN A 80 6.32 14.73 2.83
CA ASN A 80 6.47 13.31 2.52
C ASN A 80 5.87 12.41 3.61
N GLN A 81 5.99 12.79 4.89
CA GLN A 81 5.35 12.06 5.99
C GLN A 81 3.82 12.13 5.93
N GLN A 82 3.26 13.28 5.56
CA GLN A 82 1.81 13.44 5.40
C GLN A 82 1.29 12.60 4.23
N GLU A 83 2.03 12.56 3.12
CA GLU A 83 1.68 11.75 1.95
C GLU A 83 1.73 10.25 2.27
N ILE A 84 2.80 9.78 2.92
CA ILE A 84 2.86 8.38 3.41
C ILE A 84 1.67 8.05 4.31
N HIS A 85 1.29 8.99 5.18
CA HIS A 85 0.14 8.79 6.07
C HIS A 85 -1.19 8.75 5.32
N ARG A 86 -1.36 9.59 4.30
CA ARG A 86 -2.53 9.57 3.42
C ARG A 86 -2.62 8.25 2.67
N ASN A 87 -1.54 7.81 2.05
CA ASN A 87 -1.46 6.54 1.34
C ASN A 87 -1.81 5.35 2.24
N TRP A 88 -1.41 5.41 3.51
CA TRP A 88 -1.78 4.40 4.50
C TRP A 88 -3.29 4.34 4.78
N TRP A 89 -3.94 5.50 4.95
CA TRP A 89 -5.39 5.57 5.16
C TRP A 89 -6.16 5.11 3.91
N GLU A 90 -5.72 5.52 2.74
CA GLU A 90 -6.31 5.11 1.48
C GLU A 90 -6.23 3.59 1.30
N ASN A 91 -5.04 3.01 1.52
CA ASN A 91 -4.87 1.56 1.46
C ASN A 91 -5.78 0.82 2.45
N THR A 92 -5.98 1.37 3.65
CA THR A 92 -6.92 0.81 4.64
C THR A 92 -8.34 0.75 4.08
N GLY A 93 -8.83 1.85 3.49
CA GLY A 93 -10.15 1.87 2.86
C GLY A 93 -10.26 0.90 1.67
N LEU A 94 -9.22 0.78 0.86
CA LEU A 94 -9.18 -0.18 -0.26
C LEU A 94 -9.21 -1.64 0.22
N PHE A 95 -8.55 -1.97 1.33
CA PHE A 95 -8.64 -3.29 1.94
C PHE A 95 -10.06 -3.61 2.42
N GLU A 96 -10.74 -2.66 3.06
CA GLU A 96 -12.14 -2.83 3.46
C GLU A 96 -13.03 -3.09 2.24
N ASN A 97 -12.85 -2.34 1.16
CA ASN A 97 -13.56 -2.56 -0.11
C ASN A 97 -13.29 -3.96 -0.67
N ILE A 98 -12.05 -4.44 -0.65
CA ILE A 98 -11.70 -5.80 -1.10
C ILE A 98 -12.40 -6.87 -0.24
N LEU A 99 -12.47 -6.68 1.08
CA LEU A 99 -13.16 -7.59 1.97
C LEU A 99 -14.68 -7.60 1.71
N GLY A 100 -15.27 -6.42 1.51
CA GLY A 100 -16.67 -6.27 1.12
C GLY A 100 -16.96 -6.99 -0.20
N ASN A 101 -16.17 -6.71 -1.24
CA ASN A 101 -16.28 -7.35 -2.56
C ASN A 101 -16.19 -8.87 -2.47
N ARG A 102 -15.29 -9.41 -1.63
CA ARG A 102 -15.18 -10.85 -1.41
C ARG A 102 -16.46 -11.43 -0.80
N GLN A 103 -17.07 -10.74 0.14
CA GLN A 103 -18.32 -11.18 0.76
C GLN A 103 -19.47 -11.15 -0.26
N THR A 104 -19.57 -10.09 -1.08
CA THR A 104 -20.56 -9.99 -2.16
C THR A 104 -20.42 -11.15 -3.15
N VAL A 105 -19.20 -11.42 -3.63
CA VAL A 105 -18.95 -12.56 -4.53
C VAL A 105 -19.38 -13.88 -3.90
N ARG A 106 -19.09 -14.07 -2.61
CA ARG A 106 -19.48 -15.30 -1.91
C ARG A 106 -21.00 -15.47 -1.86
N SER A 107 -21.73 -14.41 -1.50
CA SER A 107 -23.20 -14.43 -1.47
C SER A 107 -23.77 -14.79 -2.84
N ALA A 108 -23.31 -14.09 -3.88
CA ALA A 108 -23.75 -14.34 -5.25
C ALA A 108 -23.47 -15.78 -5.71
N GLN A 109 -22.32 -16.36 -5.32
CA GLN A 109 -22.03 -17.77 -5.60
C GLN A 109 -22.93 -18.74 -4.84
N GLU A 110 -23.35 -18.40 -3.63
CA GLU A 110 -24.31 -19.21 -2.85
C GLU A 110 -25.69 -19.18 -3.50
N ASP A 111 -26.13 -18.03 -4.02
CA ASP A 111 -27.38 -17.87 -4.78
C ASP A 111 -27.35 -18.65 -6.11
N GLU A 112 -26.25 -18.55 -6.87
CA GLU A 112 -26.05 -19.32 -8.11
C GLU A 112 -26.14 -20.84 -7.85
N LEU A 113 -25.53 -21.32 -6.76
CA LEU A 113 -25.60 -22.72 -6.36
C LEU A 113 -27.02 -23.16 -5.96
N ALA A 114 -27.82 -22.26 -5.37
CA ALA A 114 -29.21 -22.54 -5.04
C ALA A 114 -30.04 -22.76 -6.32
N LEU A 115 -29.91 -21.86 -7.31
CA LEU A 115 -30.57 -21.98 -8.61
C LEU A 115 -30.15 -23.25 -9.36
N LEU A 116 -28.85 -23.61 -9.31
CA LEU A 116 -28.36 -24.84 -9.91
C LEU A 116 -28.97 -26.09 -9.26
N ARG A 117 -29.15 -26.10 -7.93
CA ARG A 117 -29.81 -27.22 -7.23
C ARG A 117 -31.28 -27.34 -7.60
N GLU A 118 -32.00 -26.23 -7.65
CA GLU A 118 -33.39 -26.20 -8.11
C GLU A 118 -33.51 -26.73 -9.54
N ASN A 119 -32.62 -26.29 -10.44
CA ASN A 119 -32.59 -26.73 -11.82
C ASN A 119 -32.39 -28.25 -11.96
N VAL A 120 -31.61 -28.88 -11.05
CA VAL A 120 -31.47 -30.33 -11.02
C VAL A 120 -32.79 -30.99 -10.61
N GLY A 121 -33.48 -30.45 -9.61
CA GLY A 121 -34.81 -30.91 -9.18
C GLY A 121 -35.82 -30.88 -10.33
N LEU A 122 -35.99 -29.72 -10.97
CA LEU A 122 -36.92 -29.53 -12.09
C LEU A 122 -36.62 -30.47 -13.27
N ARG A 123 -35.34 -30.75 -13.54
CA ARG A 123 -34.96 -31.71 -14.60
C ARG A 123 -35.36 -33.14 -14.26
N GLU A 124 -35.27 -33.51 -12.99
CA GLU A 124 -35.71 -34.82 -12.51
C GLU A 124 -37.24 -34.91 -12.52
N ASP A 125 -37.94 -33.86 -12.12
CA ASP A 125 -39.41 -33.78 -12.20
C ASP A 125 -39.89 -33.94 -13.64
N ILE A 126 -39.31 -33.19 -14.59
CA ILE A 126 -39.59 -33.35 -16.02
C ILE A 126 -39.36 -34.81 -16.47
N ARG A 127 -38.30 -35.47 -15.99
CA ARG A 127 -38.01 -36.88 -16.34
C ARG A 127 -39.11 -37.79 -15.79
N ASN A 128 -39.49 -37.62 -14.53
CA ASN A 128 -40.53 -38.42 -13.86
C ASN A 128 -41.90 -38.22 -14.51
N ILE A 129 -42.25 -36.99 -14.87
CA ILE A 129 -43.50 -36.68 -15.58
C ILE A 129 -43.51 -37.37 -16.95
N ARG A 130 -42.40 -37.35 -17.70
CA ARG A 130 -42.31 -38.07 -18.99
C ARG A 130 -42.48 -39.57 -18.84
N LEU A 131 -41.92 -40.17 -17.79
CA LEU A 131 -42.13 -41.59 -17.49
C LEU A 131 -43.60 -41.87 -17.17
N ASN A 132 -44.22 -41.04 -16.32
CA ASN A 132 -45.64 -41.16 -15.99
C ASN A 132 -46.54 -41.10 -17.22
N ILE A 133 -46.30 -40.15 -18.14
CA ILE A 133 -47.05 -40.02 -19.40
C ILE A 133 -46.92 -41.28 -20.27
N LYS A 134 -45.71 -41.88 -20.29
CA LYS A 134 -45.44 -43.10 -21.06
C LYS A 134 -46.21 -44.30 -20.50
N GLU A 135 -46.28 -44.41 -19.18
CA GLU A 135 -46.99 -45.49 -18.48
C GLU A 135 -48.52 -45.27 -18.47
N ASN A 136 -48.94 -44.01 -18.41
CA ASN A 136 -50.34 -43.60 -18.26
C ASN A 136 -50.69 -42.49 -19.29
N PRO A 137 -51.00 -42.85 -20.54
CA PRO A 137 -51.27 -41.87 -21.60
C PRO A 137 -52.43 -40.92 -21.31
N GLY A 138 -53.37 -41.30 -20.44
CA GLY A 138 -54.47 -40.44 -19.98
C GLY A 138 -54.01 -39.16 -19.27
N ASN A 139 -52.79 -39.14 -18.73
CA ASN A 139 -52.21 -37.98 -18.03
C ASN A 139 -51.43 -37.05 -18.96
N LYS A 140 -51.42 -37.30 -20.27
CA LYS A 140 -50.53 -36.62 -21.22
C LYS A 140 -50.69 -35.10 -21.22
N THR A 141 -51.93 -34.58 -21.24
CA THR A 141 -52.17 -33.13 -21.34
C THR A 141 -51.65 -32.41 -20.10
N ALA A 142 -52.07 -32.83 -18.90
CA ALA A 142 -51.64 -32.23 -17.64
C ALA A 142 -50.11 -32.35 -17.43
N GLY A 143 -49.52 -33.51 -17.77
CA GLY A 143 -48.08 -33.69 -17.64
C GLY A 143 -47.27 -32.82 -18.61
N LEU A 144 -47.75 -32.59 -19.83
CA LEU A 144 -47.09 -31.68 -20.77
C LEU A 144 -47.18 -30.22 -20.33
N GLU A 145 -48.28 -29.81 -19.71
CA GLU A 145 -48.43 -28.47 -19.11
C GLU A 145 -47.45 -28.25 -17.96
N GLN A 146 -47.30 -29.23 -17.06
CA GLN A 146 -46.29 -29.16 -15.98
C GLN A 146 -44.86 -29.07 -16.54
N ILE A 147 -44.50 -29.90 -17.52
CA ILE A 147 -43.19 -29.84 -18.17
C ILE A 147 -42.94 -28.47 -18.81
N ALA A 148 -43.97 -27.83 -19.38
CA ALA A 148 -43.83 -26.49 -19.94
C ALA A 148 -43.52 -25.46 -18.84
N GLY A 149 -44.24 -25.52 -17.72
CA GLY A 149 -43.97 -24.68 -16.55
C GLY A 149 -42.55 -24.85 -16.00
N ASP A 150 -42.13 -26.10 -15.77
CA ASP A 150 -40.77 -26.39 -15.26
C ASP A 150 -39.69 -25.89 -16.23
N ARG A 151 -39.92 -25.99 -17.55
CA ARG A 151 -39.00 -25.47 -18.57
C ARG A 151 -38.92 -23.95 -18.56
N ASP A 152 -40.04 -23.26 -18.31
CA ASP A 152 -40.04 -21.81 -18.18
C ASP A 152 -39.24 -21.36 -16.96
N ILE A 153 -39.39 -22.04 -15.82
CA ILE A 153 -38.58 -21.79 -14.62
C ILE A 153 -37.09 -22.04 -14.91
N LEU A 154 -36.74 -23.17 -15.52
CA LEU A 154 -35.37 -23.48 -15.93
C LEU A 154 -34.74 -22.39 -16.84
N ARG A 155 -35.56 -21.77 -17.69
CA ARG A 155 -35.12 -20.67 -18.56
C ARG A 155 -34.84 -19.40 -17.76
N VAL A 156 -35.74 -19.03 -16.84
CA VAL A 156 -35.56 -17.87 -15.96
C VAL A 156 -34.32 -18.06 -15.08
N ASN A 157 -34.18 -19.21 -14.43
CA ASN A 157 -33.03 -19.53 -13.59
C ASN A 157 -31.71 -19.43 -14.37
N ARG A 158 -31.69 -19.82 -15.66
CA ARG A 158 -30.50 -19.64 -16.50
C ARG A 158 -30.14 -18.16 -16.69
N GLN A 159 -31.12 -17.30 -16.97
CA GLN A 159 -30.88 -15.87 -17.15
C GLN A 159 -30.38 -15.21 -15.85
N GLU A 160 -30.90 -15.65 -14.71
CA GLU A 160 -30.47 -15.17 -13.41
C GLU A 160 -29.04 -15.61 -13.06
N ILE A 161 -28.69 -16.86 -13.37
CA ILE A 161 -27.31 -17.36 -13.27
C ILE A 161 -26.36 -16.52 -14.13
N ASP A 162 -26.71 -16.27 -15.39
CA ASP A 162 -25.87 -15.46 -16.30
C ASP A 162 -25.65 -14.05 -15.74
N THR A 163 -26.72 -13.40 -15.26
CA THR A 163 -26.66 -12.06 -14.64
C THR A 163 -25.80 -12.05 -13.38
N THR A 164 -25.94 -13.08 -12.54
CA THR A 164 -25.16 -13.23 -11.30
C THR A 164 -23.69 -13.46 -11.62
N HIS A 165 -23.39 -14.23 -12.65
CA HIS A 165 -22.03 -14.51 -13.11
C HIS A 165 -21.32 -13.23 -13.58
N ASP A 166 -22.01 -12.39 -14.35
CA ASP A 166 -21.47 -11.10 -14.81
C ASP A 166 -21.18 -10.16 -13.63
N SER A 167 -22.12 -10.04 -12.68
CA SER A 167 -21.92 -9.28 -11.45
C SER A 167 -20.70 -9.75 -10.63
N ILE A 168 -20.50 -11.07 -10.52
CA ILE A 168 -19.31 -11.64 -9.86
C ILE A 168 -18.02 -11.21 -10.57
N HIS A 169 -17.99 -11.19 -11.90
CA HIS A 169 -16.82 -10.74 -12.66
C HIS A 169 -16.52 -9.27 -12.44
N GLU A 170 -17.53 -8.41 -12.48
CA GLU A 170 -17.37 -6.98 -12.23
C GLU A 170 -16.78 -6.71 -10.84
N VAL A 171 -17.35 -7.34 -9.79
CA VAL A 171 -16.88 -7.18 -8.42
C VAL A 171 -15.44 -7.70 -8.26
N ARG A 172 -15.07 -8.78 -8.95
CA ARG A 172 -13.69 -9.29 -8.97
C ARG A 172 -12.73 -8.33 -9.67
N ASN A 173 -13.15 -7.69 -10.76
CA ASN A 173 -12.33 -6.70 -11.46
C ASN A 173 -12.08 -5.48 -10.57
N LEU A 174 -13.12 -4.96 -9.91
CA LEU A 174 -12.96 -3.88 -8.94
C LEU A 174 -11.98 -4.26 -7.81
N SER A 175 -12.05 -5.51 -7.33
CA SER A 175 -11.08 -6.00 -6.34
C SER A 175 -9.64 -6.05 -6.86
N ARG A 176 -9.44 -6.35 -8.16
CA ARG A 176 -8.11 -6.32 -8.78
C ARG A 176 -7.58 -4.90 -8.94
N GLU A 177 -8.43 -3.97 -9.37
CA GLU A 177 -8.09 -2.55 -9.48
C GLU A 177 -7.66 -1.99 -8.13
N ASN A 178 -8.43 -2.23 -7.07
CA ASN A 178 -8.07 -1.82 -5.71
C ASN A 178 -6.70 -2.38 -5.27
N ARG A 179 -6.36 -3.62 -5.67
CA ARG A 179 -5.04 -4.20 -5.37
C ARG A 179 -3.91 -3.52 -6.17
N SER A 180 -4.17 -3.07 -7.39
CA SER A 180 -3.21 -2.30 -8.18
C SER A 180 -2.89 -0.98 -7.49
N VAL A 181 -3.93 -0.23 -7.09
CA VAL A 181 -3.75 1.04 -6.38
C VAL A 181 -2.98 0.85 -5.07
N ILE A 182 -3.30 -0.19 -4.29
CA ILE A 182 -2.52 -0.51 -3.08
C ILE A 182 -1.04 -0.76 -3.42
N HIS A 183 -0.75 -1.44 -4.53
CA HIS A 183 0.61 -1.71 -4.96
C HIS A 183 1.35 -0.42 -5.33
N GLU A 184 0.71 0.45 -6.10
CA GLU A 184 1.23 1.77 -6.49
C GLU A 184 1.52 2.64 -5.26
N ASN A 185 0.56 2.78 -4.35
CA ASN A 185 0.73 3.52 -3.09
C ASN A 185 1.90 2.97 -2.24
N ASN A 186 2.12 1.65 -2.27
CA ASN A 186 3.24 1.05 -1.56
C ASN A 186 4.59 1.35 -2.22
N GLN A 187 4.65 1.42 -3.55
CA GLN A 187 5.86 1.81 -4.27
C GLN A 187 6.20 3.27 -4.00
N GLU A 188 5.23 4.17 -4.10
CA GLU A 188 5.39 5.59 -3.79
C GLU A 188 5.87 5.78 -2.34
N ASN A 189 5.29 5.06 -1.38
CA ASN A 189 5.74 5.09 0.01
C ASN A 189 7.20 4.65 0.19
N ILE A 190 7.71 3.73 -0.62
CA ILE A 190 9.12 3.33 -0.59
C ILE A 190 10.00 4.47 -1.09
N GLU A 191 9.62 5.09 -2.20
CA GLU A 191 10.34 6.22 -2.80
C GLU A 191 10.41 7.42 -1.84
N LEU A 192 9.27 7.82 -1.26
CA LEU A 192 9.21 8.89 -0.27
C LEU A 192 10.05 8.61 0.98
N ARG A 193 10.16 7.34 1.40
CA ARG A 193 11.03 6.95 2.52
C ARG A 193 12.50 7.02 2.16
N GLN A 194 12.88 6.67 0.94
CA GLN A 194 14.24 6.82 0.44
C GLN A 194 14.63 8.30 0.37
N GLU A 195 13.75 9.13 -0.18
CA GLU A 195 13.93 10.59 -0.23
C GLU A 195 14.06 11.17 1.18
N ASN A 196 13.19 10.77 2.11
CA ASN A 196 13.29 11.19 3.51
C ASN A 196 14.63 10.82 4.16
N ASN A 197 15.19 9.66 3.82
CA ASN A 197 16.49 9.24 4.35
C ASN A 197 17.63 10.07 3.76
N ALA A 198 17.58 10.37 2.46
CA ALA A 198 18.54 11.23 1.79
C ALA A 198 18.51 12.65 2.40
N THR A 199 17.33 13.26 2.51
CA THR A 199 17.20 14.61 3.06
C THR A 199 17.57 14.66 4.55
N ARG A 200 17.32 13.61 5.35
CA ARG A 200 17.87 13.52 6.72
C ARG A 200 19.41 13.49 6.74
N SER A 201 20.03 12.80 5.78
CA SER A 201 21.49 12.78 5.63
C SER A 201 22.02 14.17 5.30
N ASP A 202 21.38 14.90 4.40
CA ASP A 202 21.79 16.26 4.02
C ASP A 202 21.68 17.23 5.19
N ILE A 203 20.58 17.16 5.96
CA ILE A 203 20.43 17.94 7.19
C ILE A 203 21.56 17.62 8.19
N ALA A 204 21.93 16.35 8.34
CA ALA A 204 23.02 15.95 9.22
C ALA A 204 24.38 16.49 8.74
N GLY A 205 24.67 16.39 7.43
CA GLY A 205 25.85 16.97 6.79
C GLY A 205 25.95 18.48 7.02
N ASN A 206 24.87 19.20 6.76
CA ASN A 206 24.78 20.65 7.00
C ASN A 206 24.99 21.01 8.47
N ARG A 207 24.53 20.18 9.41
CA ARG A 207 24.79 20.39 10.85
C ARG A 207 26.25 20.21 11.21
N MET A 208 26.93 19.20 10.65
CA MET A 208 28.36 18.98 10.87
C MET A 208 29.21 20.13 10.32
N GLN A 209 28.98 20.52 9.06
CA GLN A 209 29.68 21.67 8.45
C GLN A 209 29.48 22.96 9.25
N ASN A 210 28.24 23.21 9.71
CA ASN A 210 27.96 24.36 10.57
C ASN A 210 28.70 24.31 11.91
N GLN A 211 29.00 23.12 12.45
CA GLN A 211 29.81 22.99 13.67
C GLN A 211 31.28 23.28 13.37
N GLU A 212 31.82 22.70 12.31
CA GLU A 212 33.20 22.93 11.86
C GLU A 212 33.46 24.42 11.58
N ASP A 213 32.58 25.08 10.84
CA ASP A 213 32.71 26.51 10.53
C ASP A 213 32.65 27.39 11.79
N ARG A 214 31.80 27.01 12.77
CA ARG A 214 31.76 27.72 14.07
C ARG A 214 33.05 27.55 14.86
N GLU A 215 33.68 26.38 14.80
CA GLU A 215 34.97 26.12 15.43
C GLU A 215 36.10 26.88 14.73
N GLN A 216 36.11 26.93 13.39
CA GLN A 216 37.04 27.75 12.62
C GLN A 216 36.91 29.24 12.98
N ILE A 217 35.67 29.77 13.04
CA ILE A 217 35.42 31.14 13.49
C ILE A 217 35.95 31.36 14.92
N ARG A 218 35.73 30.40 15.82
CA ARG A 218 36.18 30.49 17.23
C ARG A 218 37.70 30.49 17.34
N ASN A 219 38.39 29.62 16.62
CA ASN A 219 39.85 29.48 16.67
C ASN A 219 40.55 30.66 16.00
N GLY A 220 40.03 31.11 14.84
CA GLY A 220 40.56 32.30 14.17
C GLY A 220 40.44 33.58 15.01
N ARG A 221 39.39 33.70 15.85
CA ARG A 221 39.26 34.80 16.82
C ARG A 221 40.28 34.75 17.96
N LYS A 222 40.69 33.56 18.40
CA LYS A 222 41.68 33.40 19.49
C LYS A 222 43.09 33.76 19.02
N ASN A 223 43.44 33.36 17.79
CA ASN A 223 44.78 33.59 17.24
C ASN A 223 45.01 35.03 16.74
N GLY A 224 43.95 35.81 16.51
CA GLY A 224 44.04 37.23 16.12
C GLY A 224 44.00 38.22 17.30
N SER A 225 43.94 37.72 18.54
CA SER A 225 43.94 38.54 19.77
C SER A 225 45.25 38.45 20.56
N GLU A 226 46.25 37.72 20.06
CA GLU A 226 47.65 37.73 20.51
C GLU A 226 48.47 38.69 19.64
#